data_AF-A0A9D5Q7H0-F1
#
_entry.id   AF-A0A9D5Q7H0-F1
#
_cell.length_a   1.000
_cell.length_b   1.000
_cell.length_c   1.000
_cell.angle_alpha   90.00
_cell.angle_beta   90.00
_cell.angle_gamma   90.00
#
_symmetry.space_group_name_H-M   'P 1'
#
loop_
_entity.id
_entity.type
_entity.pdbx_description
1 polymer ?
#
loop_
_entity_poly.entity_id
_entity_poly.type
_entity_poly.pdbx_seq_one_letter_code
_entity_poly.pdbx_strand_id
1 'polypeptide(L)'
;MLIPLRTMLVYSLIGLAWGILGFTWGDPLGHYAQKGDAFFEAGQYDNALEAYTDADVQSTPDDPRLPQLYLNMGNTLSKLEKPDQAVAMYHKTLEAADDAAFKADVHYNSGNAWLQQHQYQQAIDAYTRALEL
;
A
#
# COMPACT_ATOMS: atom_id res chain seq x y z
N MET A 1 -18.46 -34.33 -35.82
CA MET A 1 -18.62 -32.94 -36.30
C MET A 1 -17.24 -32.30 -36.25
N LEU A 2 -16.53 -32.29 -37.39
CA LEU A 2 -15.12 -31.89 -37.50
C LEU A 2 -15.03 -30.35 -37.57
N ILE A 3 -14.37 -29.74 -36.59
CA ILE A 3 -14.09 -28.29 -36.60
C ILE A 3 -12.97 -28.06 -37.64
N PRO A 4 -13.12 -27.14 -38.60
CA PRO A 4 -12.17 -26.98 -39.70
C PRO A 4 -10.81 -26.43 -39.22
N LEU A 5 -9.71 -27.01 -39.73
CA LEU A 5 -8.31 -26.73 -39.34
C LEU A 5 -7.92 -25.22 -39.33
N ARG A 6 -8.64 -24.40 -40.10
CA ARG A 6 -8.43 -22.96 -40.20
C ARG A 6 -8.83 -22.19 -38.93
N THR A 7 -9.80 -22.68 -38.14
CA THR A 7 -10.20 -22.01 -36.89
C THR A 7 -9.24 -22.30 -35.73
N MET A 8 -8.55 -23.45 -35.72
CA MET A 8 -7.55 -23.78 -34.69
C MET A 8 -6.31 -22.87 -34.75
N LEU A 9 -5.86 -22.48 -35.95
CA LEU A 9 -4.71 -21.59 -36.12
C LEU A 9 -4.95 -20.17 -35.56
N VAL A 10 -6.19 -19.67 -35.65
CA VAL A 10 -6.55 -18.35 -35.12
C VAL A 10 -6.44 -18.30 -33.59
N TYR A 11 -6.82 -19.37 -32.89
CA TYR A 11 -6.68 -19.45 -31.42
C TYR A 11 -5.23 -19.59 -30.95
N SER A 12 -4.36 -20.24 -31.75
CA SER A 12 -2.94 -20.36 -31.42
C SER A 12 -2.18 -19.03 -31.49
N LEU A 13 -2.64 -18.09 -32.31
CA LEU A 13 -2.03 -16.76 -32.43
C LEU A 13 -2.57 -15.76 -31.39
N ILE A 14 -3.81 -15.95 -30.94
CA ILE A 14 -4.38 -15.12 -29.85
C ILE A 14 -3.78 -15.53 -28.50
N GLY A 15 -3.56 -16.83 -28.25
CA GLY A 15 -2.94 -17.29 -26.99
C GLY A 15 -1.51 -16.78 -26.74
N LEU A 16 -0.76 -16.49 -27.80
CA LEU A 16 0.60 -15.94 -27.69
C LEU A 16 0.62 -14.40 -27.53
N ALA A 17 -0.47 -13.70 -27.89
CA ALA A 17 -0.57 -12.25 -27.68
C ALA A 17 -0.82 -11.89 -26.21
N TRP A 18 -1.48 -12.75 -25.42
CA TRP A 18 -1.71 -12.52 -23.99
C TRP A 18 -0.46 -12.82 -23.14
N GLY A 19 0.47 -13.63 -23.64
CA GLY A 19 1.75 -13.91 -22.99
C GLY A 19 2.84 -12.85 -23.26
N ILE A 20 2.66 -12.02 -24.29
CA ILE A 20 3.67 -11.05 -24.75
C ILE A 20 3.18 -9.59 -24.58
N LEU A 21 1.93 -9.34 -24.20
CA LEU A 21 1.45 -8.01 -23.80
C LEU A 21 1.64 -7.69 -22.30
N GLY A 22 2.17 -8.64 -21.50
CA GLY A 22 2.76 -8.36 -20.18
C GLY A 22 4.15 -7.72 -20.26
N PHE A 23 4.55 -7.27 -21.45
CA PHE A 23 5.86 -6.74 -21.79
C PHE A 23 5.90 -5.22 -21.51
N THR A 24 6.30 -4.90 -20.28
CA THR A 24 6.86 -3.63 -19.77
C THR A 24 6.12 -2.33 -20.11
N TRP A 25 4.97 -2.11 -19.48
CA TRP A 25 4.91 -0.93 -18.63
C TRP A 25 5.56 -1.38 -17.31
N GLY A 26 6.64 -0.75 -16.87
CA GLY A 26 7.33 -1.16 -15.62
C GLY A 26 6.36 -1.19 -14.43
N ASP A 27 6.76 -1.75 -13.29
CA ASP A 27 5.95 -1.72 -12.06
C ASP A 27 5.94 -0.29 -11.48
N PRO A 28 4.95 0.57 -11.82
CA PRO A 28 5.07 1.99 -11.57
C PRO A 28 4.84 2.26 -10.09
N LEU A 29 3.87 1.56 -9.48
CA LEU A 29 3.65 1.57 -8.04
C LEU A 29 4.93 1.19 -7.31
N GLY A 30 5.55 0.05 -7.65
CA GLY A 30 6.79 -0.39 -7.01
C GLY A 30 7.93 0.61 -7.17
N HIS A 31 8.05 1.22 -8.35
CA HIS A 31 9.05 2.25 -8.61
C HIS A 31 8.86 3.50 -7.73
N TYR A 32 7.65 4.03 -7.68
CA TYR A 32 7.34 5.21 -6.85
C TYR A 32 7.40 4.89 -5.35
N ALA A 33 6.98 3.71 -4.92
CA ALA A 33 7.09 3.27 -3.54
C ALA A 33 8.57 3.18 -3.10
N GLN A 34 9.44 2.58 -3.91
CA GLN A 34 10.88 2.54 -3.63
C GLN A 34 11.50 3.95 -3.59
N LYS A 35 11.06 4.84 -4.46
CA LYS A 35 11.47 6.25 -4.42
C LYS A 35 11.02 6.93 -3.13
N GLY A 36 9.81 6.64 -2.66
CA GLY A 36 9.29 7.09 -1.37
C GLY A 36 10.13 6.56 -0.20
N ASP A 37 10.48 5.28 -0.22
CA ASP A 37 11.32 4.65 0.80
C ASP A 37 12.70 5.32 0.86
N ALA A 38 13.33 5.56 -0.29
CA ALA A 38 14.61 6.26 -0.36
C ALA A 38 14.55 7.68 0.20
N PHE A 39 13.47 8.42 -0.08
CA PHE A 39 13.27 9.75 0.51
C PHE A 39 13.00 9.70 2.01
N PHE A 40 12.25 8.70 2.47
CA PHE A 40 11.98 8.49 3.89
C PHE A 40 13.27 8.21 4.67
N GLU A 41 14.13 7.32 4.15
CA GLU A 41 15.44 7.02 4.72
C GLU A 41 16.36 8.24 4.74
N ALA A 42 16.27 9.10 3.71
CA ALA A 42 16.99 10.37 3.66
C ALA A 42 16.41 11.47 4.57
N GLY A 43 15.31 11.20 5.29
CA GLY A 43 14.61 12.18 6.13
C GLY A 43 13.85 13.25 5.35
N GLN A 44 13.70 13.10 4.03
CA GLN A 44 12.99 14.02 3.15
C GLN A 44 11.50 13.66 3.11
N TYR A 45 10.82 13.82 4.24
CA TYR A 45 9.48 13.29 4.44
C TYR A 45 8.40 13.88 3.51
N ASP A 46 8.49 15.17 3.13
CA ASP A 46 7.56 15.74 2.16
C ASP A 46 7.70 15.06 0.78
N ASN A 47 8.94 14.85 0.32
CA ASN A 47 9.21 14.15 -0.95
C ASN A 47 8.80 12.67 -0.88
N ALA A 48 8.96 12.04 0.29
CA ALA A 48 8.53 10.66 0.51
C ALA A 48 7.01 10.55 0.37
N LEU A 49 6.26 11.47 0.98
CA LEU A 49 4.81 11.51 0.89
C LEU A 49 4.32 11.75 -0.55
N GLU A 50 4.99 12.64 -1.29
CA GLU A 50 4.70 12.87 -2.71
C GLU A 50 4.91 11.58 -3.53
N ALA A 51 6.05 10.91 -3.35
CA ALA A 51 6.34 9.67 -4.07
C ALA A 51 5.39 8.52 -3.69
N TYR A 52 4.99 8.38 -2.43
CA TYR A 52 3.97 7.39 -2.06
C TYR A 52 2.59 7.74 -2.62
N THR A 53 2.26 9.04 -2.72
CA THR A 53 1.01 9.49 -3.36
C THR A 53 1.02 9.16 -4.86
N ASP A 54 2.15 9.36 -5.54
CA ASP A 54 2.32 8.92 -6.92
C ASP A 54 2.16 7.41 -7.05
N ALA A 55 2.71 6.63 -6.12
CA ALA A 55 2.54 5.17 -6.10
C ALA A 55 1.06 4.76 -5.95
N ASP A 56 0.30 5.46 -5.08
CA ASP A 56 -1.14 5.24 -4.89
C ASP A 56 -1.94 5.52 -6.16
N VAL A 57 -1.62 6.62 -6.88
CA VAL A 57 -2.25 6.95 -8.17
C VAL A 57 -1.98 5.90 -9.25
N GLN A 58 -0.83 5.21 -9.19
CA GLN A 58 -0.50 4.13 -10.12
C GLN A 58 -1.03 2.76 -9.68
N SER A 59 -1.67 2.68 -8.52
CA SER A 59 -2.18 1.42 -7.97
C SER A 59 -3.49 0.97 -8.61
N THR A 60 -3.80 -0.31 -8.46
CA THR A 60 -5.15 -0.84 -8.66
C THR A 60 -5.78 -1.10 -7.30
N PRO A 61 -7.12 -1.00 -7.14
CA PRO A 61 -7.79 -1.17 -5.84
C PRO A 61 -7.47 -2.47 -5.10
N ASP A 62 -7.16 -3.55 -5.82
CA ASP A 62 -6.86 -4.87 -5.27
C ASP A 62 -5.34 -5.16 -5.23
N ASP A 63 -4.48 -4.15 -5.38
CA ASP A 63 -3.03 -4.37 -5.33
C ASP A 63 -2.62 -4.78 -3.91
N PRO A 64 -1.98 -5.96 -3.73
CA PRO A 64 -1.65 -6.50 -2.42
C PRO A 64 -0.62 -5.66 -1.65
N ARG A 65 0.01 -4.67 -2.28
CA ARG A 65 1.00 -3.77 -1.66
C ARG A 65 0.38 -2.53 -1.04
N LEU A 66 -0.91 -2.26 -1.30
CA LEU A 66 -1.62 -1.11 -0.73
C LEU A 66 -1.54 -1.02 0.79
N PRO A 67 -1.68 -2.12 1.58
CA PRO A 67 -1.56 -2.03 3.04
C PRO A 67 -0.20 -1.46 3.47
N GLN A 68 0.89 -1.94 2.87
CA GLN A 68 2.24 -1.47 3.16
C GLN A 68 2.45 -0.02 2.68
N LEU A 69 1.91 0.34 1.51
CA LEU A 69 1.98 1.70 0.99
C LEU A 69 1.31 2.69 1.94
N TYR A 70 0.08 2.38 2.38
CA TYR A 70 -0.65 3.21 3.34
C TYR A 70 0.05 3.28 4.71
N LEU A 71 0.69 2.19 5.16
CA LEU A 71 1.48 2.20 6.39
C LEU A 71 2.66 3.18 6.26
N ASN A 72 3.37 3.14 5.13
CA ASN A 72 4.50 4.04 4.86
C ASN A 72 4.04 5.50 4.77
N MET A 73 2.90 5.78 4.13
CA MET A 73 2.29 7.11 4.12
C MET A 73 1.95 7.57 5.54
N GLY A 74 1.32 6.72 6.35
CA GLY A 74 0.97 7.03 7.74
C GLY A 74 2.21 7.33 8.60
N ASN A 75 3.27 6.53 8.46
CA ASN A 75 4.53 6.76 9.16
C ASN A 75 5.20 8.07 8.72
N THR A 76 5.16 8.37 7.42
CA THR A 76 5.68 9.63 6.86
C THR A 76 4.91 10.83 7.40
N LEU A 77 3.58 10.75 7.46
CA LEU A 77 2.72 11.79 8.02
C LEU A 77 2.96 12.00 9.53
N SER A 78 3.21 10.92 10.27
CA SER A 78 3.62 11.01 11.67
C SER A 78 4.97 11.72 11.84
N LYS A 79 5.93 11.50 10.92
CA LYS A 79 7.22 12.22 10.91
C LYS A 79 7.08 13.70 10.52
N LEU A 80 6.06 14.03 9.74
CA LEU A 80 5.69 15.40 9.37
C LEU A 80 4.83 16.11 10.43
N GLU A 81 4.61 15.50 11.60
CA GLU A 81 3.75 16.04 12.66
C GLU A 81 2.30 16.29 12.18
N LYS A 82 1.80 15.42 11.29
CA LYS A 82 0.41 15.43 10.77
C LYS A 82 -0.36 14.20 11.27
N PRO A 83 -0.57 14.05 12.58
CA PRO A 83 -1.09 12.81 13.16
C PRO A 83 -2.53 12.49 12.73
N ASP A 84 -3.38 13.49 12.42
CA ASP A 84 -4.73 13.25 11.91
C ASP A 84 -4.73 12.51 10.56
N GLN A 85 -3.85 12.94 9.66
CA GLN A 85 -3.71 12.30 8.35
C GLN A 85 -3.04 10.93 8.49
N ALA A 86 -2.09 10.79 9.42
CA ALA A 86 -1.45 9.50 9.71
C ALA A 86 -2.47 8.45 10.16
N VAL A 87 -3.35 8.80 11.10
CA VAL A 87 -4.45 7.93 11.55
C VAL A 87 -5.34 7.51 10.39
N ALA A 88 -5.67 8.42 9.48
CA ALA A 88 -6.49 8.09 8.30
C ALA A 88 -5.80 7.05 7.40
N MET A 89 -4.48 7.14 7.22
CA MET A 89 -3.72 6.15 6.45
C MET A 89 -3.61 4.81 7.18
N TYR A 90 -3.38 4.82 8.50
CA TYR A 90 -3.37 3.59 9.29
C TYR A 90 -4.73 2.87 9.27
N HIS A 91 -5.84 3.63 9.26
CA HIS A 91 -7.17 3.05 9.08
C HIS A 91 -7.29 2.32 7.73
N LYS A 92 -6.88 2.96 6.63
CA LYS A 92 -6.84 2.31 5.31
C LYS A 92 -5.96 1.07 5.29
N THR A 93 -4.82 1.09 5.99
CA THR A 93 -3.97 -0.10 6.13
C THR A 93 -4.72 -1.24 6.81
N LEU A 94 -5.43 -0.97 7.92
CA LEU A 94 -6.18 -1.98 8.67
C LEU A 94 -7.35 -2.57 7.86
N GLU A 95 -7.98 -1.76 7.01
CA GLU A 95 -9.05 -2.21 6.09
C GLU A 95 -8.53 -3.15 4.99
N ALA A 96 -7.31 -2.92 4.52
CA ALA A 96 -6.72 -3.67 3.40
C ALA A 96 -5.84 -4.86 3.83
N ALA A 97 -5.39 -4.89 5.10
CA ALA A 97 -4.57 -5.97 5.62
C ALA A 97 -5.42 -7.16 6.09
N ASP A 98 -4.88 -8.37 5.99
CA ASP A 98 -5.45 -9.58 6.61
C ASP A 98 -4.56 -10.15 7.72
N ASP A 99 -3.25 -9.92 7.66
CA ASP A 99 -2.28 -10.47 8.61
C ASP A 99 -2.39 -9.83 10.00
N ALA A 100 -2.51 -10.66 11.04
CA ALA A 100 -2.73 -10.21 12.41
C ALA A 100 -1.50 -9.49 12.99
N ALA A 101 -0.29 -10.01 12.75
CA ALA A 101 0.94 -9.40 13.26
C ALA A 101 1.16 -8.02 12.62
N PHE A 102 0.92 -7.90 11.31
CA PHE A 102 0.96 -6.62 10.61
C PHE A 102 -0.09 -5.64 11.15
N LYS A 103 -1.32 -6.09 11.43
CA LYS A 103 -2.35 -5.25 12.07
C LYS A 103 -1.95 -4.79 13.46
N ALA A 104 -1.26 -5.63 14.24
CA ALA A 104 -0.75 -5.26 15.56
C ALA A 104 0.21 -4.08 15.47
N ASP A 105 1.17 -4.11 14.54
CA ASP A 105 2.11 -3.01 14.29
C ASP A 105 1.39 -1.72 13.87
N VAL A 106 0.36 -1.84 13.03
CA VAL A 106 -0.43 -0.68 12.56
C VAL A 106 -1.24 -0.07 13.70
N HIS A 107 -1.81 -0.90 14.59
CA HIS A 107 -2.49 -0.43 15.79
C HIS A 107 -1.55 0.27 16.76
N TYR A 108 -0.33 -0.26 16.94
CA TYR A 108 0.71 0.40 17.73
C TYR A 108 1.05 1.79 17.17
N ASN A 109 1.28 1.89 15.85
CA ASN A 109 1.56 3.17 15.19
C ASN A 109 0.39 4.15 15.26
N SER A 110 -0.84 3.66 15.15
CA SER A 110 -2.05 4.46 15.37
C SER A 110 -2.11 5.01 16.81
N GLY A 111 -1.76 4.19 17.80
CA GLY A 111 -1.69 4.62 19.20
C GLY A 111 -0.67 5.73 19.42
N ASN A 112 0.49 5.66 18.76
CA ASN A 112 1.50 6.72 18.80
C ASN A 112 0.97 8.03 18.19
N ALA A 113 0.29 7.97 17.05
CA ALA A 113 -0.30 9.15 16.43
C ALA A 113 -1.41 9.78 17.30
N TRP A 114 -2.26 8.98 17.95
CA TRP A 114 -3.24 9.49 18.92
C TRP A 114 -2.58 10.10 20.17
N LEU A 115 -1.48 9.51 20.64
CA LEU A 115 -0.72 10.04 21.76
C LEU A 115 -0.13 11.42 21.45
N GLN A 116 0.40 11.62 20.24
CA GLN A 116 0.90 12.93 19.77
C GLN A 116 -0.20 14.01 19.78
N GLN A 117 -1.46 13.62 19.61
CA GLN A 117 -2.61 14.52 19.67
C GLN A 117 -3.18 14.69 21.09
N HIS A 118 -2.57 14.09 22.12
CA HIS A 118 -3.12 14.01 23.48
C HIS A 118 -4.50 13.33 23.56
N GLN A 119 -4.85 12.51 22.57
CA GLN A 119 -6.07 11.70 22.54
C GLN A 119 -5.83 10.37 23.27
N TYR A 120 -5.67 10.46 24.59
CA TYR A 120 -5.17 9.34 25.40
C TYR A 120 -6.07 8.10 25.37
N GLN A 121 -7.40 8.27 25.31
CA GLN A 121 -8.31 7.12 25.27
C GLN A 121 -8.16 6.34 23.97
N GLN A 122 -8.12 7.03 22.83
CA GLN A 122 -7.92 6.41 21.52
C GLN A 122 -6.54 5.74 21.43
N ALA A 123 -5.52 6.34 22.03
CA ALA A 123 -4.19 5.72 22.12
C ALA A 123 -4.23 4.41 22.93
N ILE A 124 -4.85 4.41 24.11
CA ILE A 124 -5.02 3.22 24.94
C ILE A 124 -5.77 2.13 24.17
N ASP A 125 -6.88 2.47 23.52
CA ASP A 125 -7.68 1.49 22.80
C ASP A 125 -6.90 0.91 21.60
N ALA A 126 -6.09 1.72 20.91
CA ALA A 126 -5.23 1.26 19.83
C ALA A 126 -4.12 0.34 20.33
N TYR A 127 -3.41 0.69 21.40
CA TYR A 127 -2.40 -0.19 22.00
C TYR A 127 -2.99 -1.48 22.55
N THR A 128 -4.20 -1.43 23.09
CA THR A 128 -4.90 -2.64 23.58
C THR A 128 -5.17 -3.60 22.43
N ARG A 129 -5.69 -3.09 21.30
CA ARG A 129 -5.90 -3.91 20.09
C ARG A 129 -4.60 -4.49 19.55
N ALA A 130 -3.50 -3.73 19.61
CA ALA A 130 -2.18 -4.25 19.22
C ALA A 130 -1.71 -5.42 20.10
N LEU A 131 -2.07 -5.44 21.39
CA LEU A 131 -1.72 -6.52 22.32
C LEU A 131 -2.65 -7.73 22.23
N GLU A 132 -3.84 -7.57 21.65
CA GLU A 132 -4.85 -8.64 21.50
C GLU A 132 -4.64 -9.50 20.24
N LEU A 133 -3.92 -8.97 19.24
CA LEU A 133 -3.59 -9.63 17.97
C LEU A 133 -2.28 -10.42 18.06
#